data_AF-A0A4W4EQT2-F1
#
_entry.id   AF-A0A4W4EQT2-F1
#
_cell.length_a   1.000
_cell.length_b   1.000
_cell.length_c   1.000
_cell.angle_alpha   90.00
_cell.angle_beta   90.00
_cell.angle_gamma   90.00
#
_symmetry.space_group_name_H-M   'P 1'
#
loop_
_entity.id
_entity.type
_entity.pdbx_description
1 polymer ?
#
loop_
_entity_poly.entity_id
_entity_poly.type
_entity_poly.pdbx_seq_one_letter_code
_entity_poly.pdbx_strand_id
1 'polypeptide(L)'
;LFLNKPKHTIKTDLHLLLECLKYQMKCPDSQKQALLTIISICQQDAGQYVEFFKEIGGVTFIYNLFSSSHYSEVKETALFALGSLAEFNEICKQTLCREEIFHDLMDCLKHEVSHNRKRVAVYMLSVLVSNNRQGQSFAQATGCIDILLNLFRTWAYTHTRCRTPTFALYFPAVCVCALEENQRACMCVFPLVRVWLVQVSVSRQELAQPICSFIGMAVANNMCAQEYFASLGGLVTLSDSLASLVPHCKDDIVACKLATTITRTLSACIADNGKAYTHTPVLSKLRLVPHLLLLLSVPNLSPQDQLVVVMTLGHCTSACGEYVDICVGIDFCGYC
;
A
#
# COMPACT_ATOMS: atom_id res chain seq x y z
N LEU A 1 28.36 -12.05 5.94
CA LEU A 1 29.69 -11.73 6.50
C LEU A 1 29.65 -10.90 7.80
N PHE A 2 28.50 -10.42 8.28
CA PHE A 2 28.45 -9.49 9.43
C PHE A 2 27.96 -10.09 10.76
N LEU A 3 27.48 -11.34 10.78
CA LEU A 3 26.75 -11.90 11.94
C LEU A 3 27.58 -12.13 13.22
N ASN A 4 28.90 -11.92 13.21
CA ASN A 4 29.78 -12.12 14.38
C ASN A 4 30.78 -10.96 14.62
N LYS A 5 30.57 -9.77 14.06
CA LYS A 5 31.48 -8.63 14.31
C LYS A 5 31.20 -7.98 15.67
N PRO A 6 32.23 -7.52 16.41
CA PRO A 6 32.05 -6.73 17.63
C PRO A 6 31.27 -5.44 17.34
N LYS A 7 30.34 -5.04 18.22
CA LYS A 7 29.49 -3.84 18.04
C LYS A 7 30.29 -2.56 17.77
N HIS A 8 31.45 -2.40 18.44
CA HIS A 8 32.34 -1.25 18.22
C HIS A 8 32.84 -1.20 16.77
N THR A 9 33.19 -2.35 16.19
CA THR A 9 33.67 -2.44 14.81
C THR A 9 32.60 -1.99 13.81
N ILE A 10 31.33 -2.29 14.06
CA ILE A 10 30.22 -1.91 13.18
C ILE A 10 29.99 -0.38 13.18
N LYS A 11 30.07 0.26 14.36
CA LYS A 11 29.99 1.74 14.44
C LYS A 11 31.16 2.41 13.72
N THR A 12 32.36 1.86 13.84
CA THR A 12 33.54 2.32 13.07
C THR A 12 33.33 2.14 11.57
N ASP A 13 32.81 0.99 11.13
CA ASP A 13 32.50 0.72 9.72
C ASP A 13 31.51 1.78 9.16
N LEU A 14 30.45 2.11 9.91
CA LEU A 14 29.48 3.16 9.52
C LEU A 14 30.13 4.55 9.39
N HIS A 15 31.03 4.90 10.33
CA HIS A 15 31.76 6.16 10.27
C HIS A 15 32.67 6.23 9.03
N LEU A 16 33.41 5.16 8.76
CA LEU A 16 34.28 5.05 7.58
C LEU A 16 33.48 5.12 6.26
N LEU A 17 32.30 4.50 6.22
CA LEU A 17 31.41 4.59 5.06
C LEU A 17 30.88 6.01 4.85
N LEU A 18 30.56 6.73 5.92
CA LEU A 18 30.17 8.14 5.83
C LEU A 18 31.33 9.01 5.31
N GLU A 19 32.54 8.81 5.81
CA GLU A 19 33.72 9.51 5.29
C GLU A 19 34.00 9.14 3.83
N CYS A 20 33.82 7.87 3.44
CA CYS A 20 33.90 7.44 2.04
C CYS A 20 32.95 8.25 1.16
N LEU A 21 31.70 8.44 1.58
CA LEU A 21 30.74 9.27 0.84
C LEU A 21 31.21 10.72 0.69
N LYS A 22 31.81 11.30 1.75
CA LYS A 22 32.30 12.68 1.77
C LYS A 22 33.52 12.91 0.87
N TYR A 23 34.45 11.95 0.81
CA TYR A 23 35.69 12.11 0.04
C TYR A 23 35.58 11.60 -1.40
N GLN A 24 34.68 10.66 -1.69
CA GLN A 24 34.51 10.06 -3.03
C GLN A 24 33.45 10.77 -3.88
N MET A 25 33.33 12.10 -3.76
CA MET A 25 32.31 12.90 -4.47
C MET A 25 32.39 12.84 -6.01
N LYS A 26 33.52 12.37 -6.55
CA LYS A 26 33.76 12.21 -8.00
C LYS A 26 33.63 10.76 -8.48
N CYS A 27 33.30 9.82 -7.59
CA CYS A 27 33.20 8.40 -7.92
C CYS A 27 31.78 7.87 -7.61
N PRO A 28 30.82 8.01 -8.55
CA PRO A 28 29.43 7.63 -8.31
C PRO A 28 29.25 6.15 -7.93
N ASP A 29 30.06 5.24 -8.48
CA ASP A 29 30.00 3.82 -8.15
C ASP A 29 30.39 3.54 -6.70
N SER A 30 31.46 4.17 -6.21
CA SER A 30 31.86 4.07 -4.80
C SER A 30 30.79 4.66 -3.89
N GLN A 31 30.16 5.78 -4.27
CA GLN A 31 29.07 6.37 -3.49
C GLN A 31 27.86 5.43 -3.42
N LYS A 32 27.45 4.84 -4.54
CA LYS A 32 26.34 3.87 -4.58
C LYS A 32 26.63 2.67 -3.70
N GLN A 33 27.83 2.10 -3.82
CA GLN A 33 28.21 0.93 -3.02
C GLN A 33 28.25 1.26 -1.53
N ALA A 34 28.77 2.43 -1.15
CA ALA A 34 28.78 2.87 0.24
C ALA A 34 27.36 3.04 0.79
N LEU A 35 26.45 3.71 0.05
CA LEU A 35 25.05 3.87 0.43
C LEU A 35 24.36 2.52 0.66
N LEU A 36 24.49 1.58 -0.28
CA LEU A 36 23.88 0.25 -0.16
C LEU A 36 24.47 -0.56 1.01
N THR A 37 25.77 -0.39 1.28
CA THR A 37 26.43 -1.03 2.42
C THR A 37 25.94 -0.47 3.76
N ILE A 38 25.73 0.85 3.85
CA ILE A 38 25.14 1.50 5.03
C ILE A 38 23.76 0.93 5.32
N ILE A 39 22.89 0.83 4.30
CA ILE A 39 21.54 0.24 4.45
C ILE A 39 21.65 -1.19 5.01
N SER A 40 22.50 -2.02 4.43
CA SER A 40 22.68 -3.43 4.84
C SER A 40 23.18 -3.58 6.28
N ILE A 41 24.02 -2.65 6.76
CA ILE A 41 24.46 -2.63 8.15
C ILE A 41 23.31 -2.18 9.07
N CYS A 42 22.65 -1.06 8.72
CA CYS A 42 21.57 -0.49 9.51
C CYS A 42 20.38 -1.43 9.67
N GLN A 43 20.09 -2.28 8.67
CA GLN A 43 19.01 -3.26 8.74
C GLN A 43 19.22 -4.34 9.82
N GLN A 44 20.47 -4.61 10.22
CA GLN A 44 20.78 -5.69 11.19
C GLN A 44 20.32 -5.36 12.61
N ASP A 45 20.42 -4.07 12.99
CA ASP A 45 19.89 -3.54 14.24
C ASP A 45 19.40 -2.10 13.97
N ALA A 46 18.18 -2.04 13.45
CA ALA A 46 17.53 -0.81 13.01
C ALA A 46 17.36 0.24 14.12
N GLY A 47 17.26 -0.20 15.38
CA GLY A 47 17.22 0.71 16.51
C GLY A 47 18.58 1.37 16.70
N GLN A 48 19.60 0.57 16.98
CA GLN A 48 20.92 1.07 17.38
C GLN A 48 21.70 1.73 16.24
N TYR A 49 21.74 1.12 15.06
CA TYR A 49 22.65 1.55 13.99
C TYR A 49 22.10 2.71 13.18
N VAL A 50 20.78 2.79 12.98
CA VAL A 50 20.17 3.96 12.34
C VAL A 50 20.28 5.18 13.25
N GLU A 51 20.04 5.02 14.55
CA GLU A 51 20.19 6.10 15.52
C GLU A 51 21.63 6.62 15.58
N PHE A 52 22.62 5.73 15.71
CA PHE A 52 24.03 6.12 15.65
C PHE A 52 24.40 6.81 14.32
N PHE A 53 23.94 6.27 13.19
CA PHE A 53 24.23 6.87 11.88
C PHE A 53 23.62 8.27 11.74
N LYS A 54 22.45 8.50 12.33
CA LYS A 54 21.83 9.82 12.45
C LYS A 54 22.66 10.75 13.34
N GLU A 55 23.11 10.30 14.51
CA GLU A 55 23.91 11.09 15.47
C GLU A 55 25.20 11.63 14.83
N ILE A 56 25.87 10.83 14.01
CA ILE A 56 27.09 11.25 13.29
C ILE A 56 26.81 12.12 12.05
N GLY A 57 25.56 12.56 11.85
CA GLY A 57 25.14 13.42 10.73
C GLY A 57 24.95 12.69 9.40
N GLY A 58 24.94 11.35 9.40
CA GLY A 58 24.88 10.55 8.19
C GLY A 58 23.58 10.73 7.40
N VAL A 59 22.43 10.76 8.07
CA VAL A 59 21.12 10.97 7.42
C VAL A 59 21.06 12.32 6.71
N THR A 60 21.48 13.39 7.39
CA THR A 60 21.55 14.74 6.81
C THR A 60 22.50 14.79 5.62
N PHE A 61 23.64 14.11 5.71
CA PHE A 61 24.59 14.04 4.58
C PHE A 61 23.98 13.33 3.37
N ILE A 62 23.29 12.20 3.55
CA ILE A 62 22.64 11.49 2.44
C ILE A 62 21.54 12.36 1.80
N TYR A 63 20.78 13.11 2.60
CA TYR A 63 19.82 14.08 2.06
C TYR A 63 20.49 15.15 1.19
N ASN A 64 21.56 15.77 1.70
CA ASN A 64 22.32 16.73 0.92
C ASN A 64 22.91 16.12 -0.37
N LEU A 65 23.35 14.86 -0.31
CA LEU A 65 23.84 14.13 -1.48
C LEU A 65 22.73 13.93 -2.54
N PHE A 66 21.52 13.58 -2.10
CA PHE A 66 20.34 13.52 -2.98
C PHE A 66 20.05 14.88 -3.64
N SER A 67 20.02 15.97 -2.88
CA SER A 67 19.66 17.28 -3.42
C SER A 67 20.76 17.83 -4.34
N SER A 68 22.04 17.71 -3.97
CA SER A 68 23.17 18.40 -4.62
C SER A 68 23.95 17.61 -5.67
N SER A 69 23.90 16.26 -5.68
CA SER A 69 24.75 15.47 -6.59
C SER A 69 24.50 15.78 -8.06
N HIS A 70 25.54 15.74 -8.90
CA HIS A 70 25.38 15.84 -10.36
C HIS A 70 25.01 14.50 -11.02
N TYR A 71 25.21 13.39 -10.31
CA TYR A 71 24.98 12.05 -10.84
C TYR A 71 23.57 11.57 -10.51
N SER A 72 22.72 11.38 -11.53
CA SER A 72 21.32 10.94 -11.35
C SER A 72 21.23 9.63 -10.56
N GLU A 73 22.10 8.66 -10.84
CA GLU A 73 22.11 7.36 -10.15
C GLU A 73 22.46 7.47 -8.66
N VAL A 74 23.30 8.44 -8.29
CA VAL A 74 23.63 8.73 -6.89
C VAL A 74 22.42 9.38 -6.21
N LYS A 75 21.71 10.31 -6.87
CA LYS A 75 20.46 10.86 -6.33
C LYS A 75 19.43 9.77 -6.08
N GLU A 76 19.27 8.86 -7.03
CA GLU A 76 18.33 7.73 -6.94
C GLU A 76 18.69 6.80 -5.77
N THR A 77 19.98 6.47 -5.62
CA THR A 77 20.45 5.58 -4.56
C THR A 77 20.41 6.26 -3.18
N ALA A 78 20.69 7.57 -3.11
CA ALA A 78 20.59 8.35 -1.88
C ALA A 78 19.13 8.44 -1.41
N LEU A 79 18.20 8.70 -2.33
CA LEU A 79 16.78 8.75 -2.00
C LEU A 79 16.25 7.38 -1.54
N PHE A 80 16.68 6.30 -2.20
CA PHE A 80 16.39 4.94 -1.76
C PHE A 80 16.95 4.67 -0.35
N ALA A 81 18.19 5.07 -0.07
CA ALA A 81 18.81 4.91 1.24
C ALA A 81 18.04 5.65 2.35
N LEU A 82 17.60 6.88 2.09
CA LEU A 82 16.77 7.64 3.04
C LEU A 82 15.44 6.92 3.32
N GLY A 83 14.79 6.42 2.27
CA GLY A 83 13.56 5.63 2.39
C GLY A 83 13.75 4.39 3.27
N SER A 84 14.83 3.64 3.04
CA SER A 84 15.13 2.45 3.84
C SER A 84 15.45 2.80 5.29
N LEU A 85 16.26 3.84 5.55
CA LEU A 85 16.56 4.28 6.92
C LEU A 85 15.30 4.76 7.67
N ALA A 86 14.38 5.44 6.98
CA ALA A 86 13.09 5.84 7.53
C ALA A 86 12.16 4.63 7.77
N GLU A 87 12.19 3.62 6.90
CA GLU A 87 11.39 2.41 7.06
C GLU A 87 11.84 1.58 8.27
N PHE A 88 13.15 1.51 8.49
CA PHE A 88 13.73 0.75 9.60
C PHE A 88 13.50 1.39 10.97
N ASN A 89 13.43 2.72 11.04
CA ASN A 89 13.47 3.44 12.30
C ASN A 89 12.48 4.62 12.33
N GLU A 90 11.52 4.56 13.25
CA GLU A 90 10.47 5.58 13.36
C GLU A 90 11.03 6.97 13.72
N ILE A 91 12.07 7.06 14.56
CA ILE A 91 12.71 8.35 14.89
C ILE A 91 13.37 8.97 13.64
N CYS A 92 13.99 8.15 12.80
CA CYS A 92 14.54 8.56 11.52
C CYS A 92 13.42 9.06 10.57
N LYS A 93 12.33 8.31 10.46
CA LYS A 93 11.13 8.71 9.68
C LYS A 93 10.62 10.08 10.11
N GLN A 94 10.42 10.31 11.41
CA GLN A 94 9.96 11.60 11.93
C GLN A 94 10.96 12.73 11.62
N THR A 95 12.27 12.44 11.65
CA THR A 95 13.31 13.43 11.31
C THR A 95 13.26 13.85 9.84
N LEU A 96 12.92 12.91 8.96
CA LEU A 96 12.79 13.09 7.51
C LEU A 96 11.38 13.56 7.10
N CYS A 97 10.44 13.64 8.03
CA CYS A 97 9.09 14.12 7.79
C CYS A 97 9.05 15.66 7.84
N ARG A 98 9.60 16.31 6.81
CA ARG A 98 9.67 17.78 6.68
C ARG A 98 9.09 18.23 5.35
N GLU A 99 8.38 19.35 5.36
CA GLU A 99 7.72 19.90 4.17
C GLU A 99 8.68 20.07 2.98
N GLU A 100 9.93 20.50 3.22
CA GLU A 100 10.94 20.66 2.16
C GLU A 100 11.21 19.34 1.41
N ILE A 101 11.24 18.22 2.13
CA ILE A 101 11.46 16.89 1.56
C ILE A 101 10.28 16.50 0.66
N PHE A 102 9.05 16.87 1.02
CA PHE A 102 7.88 16.59 0.18
C PHE A 102 7.88 17.44 -1.11
N HIS A 103 8.35 18.68 -1.06
CA HIS A 103 8.58 19.46 -2.29
C HIS A 103 9.61 18.82 -3.22
N ASP A 104 10.75 18.38 -2.67
CA ASP A 104 11.78 17.67 -3.44
C ASP A 104 11.26 16.35 -4.04
N LEU A 105 10.39 15.64 -3.30
CA LEU A 105 9.73 14.42 -3.80
C LEU A 105 8.74 14.74 -4.92
N MET A 106 7.92 15.79 -4.78
CA MET A 106 7.02 16.26 -5.84
C MET A 106 7.81 16.57 -7.12
N ASP A 107 8.95 17.23 -7.01
CA ASP A 107 9.81 17.53 -8.17
C ASP A 107 10.34 16.25 -8.83
N CYS A 108 10.66 15.22 -8.06
CA CYS A 108 11.05 13.92 -8.59
C CYS A 108 9.91 13.17 -9.31
N LEU A 109 8.65 13.53 -9.05
CA LEU A 109 7.47 12.90 -9.65
C LEU A 109 7.04 13.55 -10.97
N LYS A 110 7.63 14.69 -11.38
CA LYS A 110 7.34 15.38 -12.64
C LYS A 110 7.68 14.54 -13.87
N HIS A 111 6.97 14.80 -14.98
CA HIS A 111 7.02 13.96 -16.17
C HIS A 111 8.41 13.77 -16.80
N GLU A 112 9.28 14.78 -16.72
CA GLU A 112 10.62 14.80 -17.35
C GLU A 112 11.67 13.94 -16.63
N VAL A 113 11.32 13.33 -15.49
CA VAL A 113 12.23 12.55 -14.65
C VAL A 113 12.22 11.06 -15.05
N SER A 114 13.38 10.40 -14.88
CA SER A 114 13.56 8.96 -15.13
C SER A 114 12.52 8.12 -14.36
N HIS A 115 12.09 7.00 -14.96
CA HIS A 115 11.17 6.07 -14.28
C HIS A 115 11.75 5.54 -12.97
N ASN A 116 13.06 5.31 -12.90
CA ASN A 116 13.70 4.84 -11.67
C ASN A 116 13.61 5.88 -10.55
N ARG A 117 13.86 7.15 -10.87
CA ARG A 117 13.78 8.23 -9.89
C ARG A 117 12.36 8.49 -9.40
N LYS A 118 11.36 8.40 -10.27
CA LYS A 118 9.94 8.40 -9.87
C LYS A 118 9.65 7.24 -8.92
N ARG A 119 10.12 6.02 -9.25
CA ARG A 119 9.95 4.83 -8.41
C ARG A 119 10.52 5.01 -7.00
N VAL A 120 11.77 5.49 -6.87
CA VAL A 120 12.37 5.66 -5.54
C VAL A 120 11.75 6.82 -4.76
N ALA A 121 11.28 7.87 -5.45
CA ALA A 121 10.51 8.95 -4.83
C ALA A 121 9.16 8.47 -4.30
N VAL A 122 8.44 7.65 -5.08
CA VAL A 122 7.23 6.95 -4.66
C VAL A 122 7.50 6.11 -3.41
N TYR A 123 8.56 5.30 -3.39
CA TYR A 123 8.91 4.48 -2.23
C TYR A 123 9.17 5.34 -0.98
N MET A 124 10.01 6.37 -1.09
CA MET A 124 10.29 7.29 0.02
C MET A 124 9.00 7.96 0.53
N LEU A 125 8.16 8.47 -0.38
CA LEU A 125 6.90 9.10 -0.03
C LEU A 125 5.97 8.12 0.71
N SER A 126 5.83 6.89 0.20
CA SER A 126 5.06 5.81 0.83
C SER A 126 5.53 5.52 2.26
N VAL A 127 6.85 5.46 2.49
CA VAL A 127 7.42 5.26 3.83
C VAL A 127 7.10 6.43 4.76
N LEU A 128 7.25 7.68 4.28
CA LEU A 128 7.04 8.88 5.07
C LEU A 128 5.58 9.09 5.49
N VAL A 129 4.61 8.67 4.68
CA VAL A 129 3.18 8.82 4.98
C VAL A 129 2.59 7.63 5.76
N SER A 130 3.22 6.45 5.67
CA SER A 130 2.71 5.23 6.29
C SER A 130 2.67 5.34 7.81
N ASN A 131 1.46 5.23 8.37
CA ASN A 131 1.17 5.42 9.80
C ASN A 131 1.69 6.74 10.38
N ASN A 132 1.81 7.78 9.54
CA ASN A 132 2.35 9.07 9.92
C ASN A 132 1.44 10.21 9.47
N ARG A 133 0.63 10.72 10.41
CA ARG A 133 -0.34 11.79 10.16
C ARG A 133 0.32 13.07 9.64
N GLN A 134 1.49 13.42 10.17
CA GLN A 134 2.21 14.61 9.73
C GLN A 134 2.69 14.46 8.28
N GLY A 135 3.25 13.30 7.94
CA GLY A 135 3.69 13.02 6.57
C GLY A 135 2.53 13.04 5.57
N GLN A 136 1.37 12.52 5.97
CA GLN A 136 0.15 12.58 5.16
C GLN A 136 -0.35 14.01 4.95
N SER A 137 -0.28 14.86 5.98
CA SER A 137 -0.62 16.29 5.87
C SER A 137 0.32 17.03 4.93
N PHE A 138 1.63 16.77 5.00
CA PHE A 138 2.60 17.38 4.08
C PHE A 138 2.44 16.89 2.64
N ALA A 139 2.16 15.60 2.43
CA ALA A 139 1.87 15.06 1.10
C ALA A 139 0.69 15.76 0.42
N GLN A 140 -0.34 16.09 1.21
CA GLN A 140 -1.50 16.84 0.76
C GLN A 140 -1.15 18.31 0.48
N ALA A 141 -0.55 19.01 1.43
CA ALA A 141 -0.23 20.43 1.32
C ALA A 141 0.71 20.76 0.15
N THR A 142 1.66 19.87 -0.13
CA THR A 142 2.63 20.03 -1.23
C THR A 142 2.14 19.55 -2.59
N GLY A 143 0.92 19.00 -2.70
CA GLY A 143 0.38 18.48 -3.97
C GLY A 143 0.98 17.14 -4.43
N CYS A 144 1.68 16.41 -3.55
CA CYS A 144 2.19 15.08 -3.86
C CYS A 144 1.05 14.12 -4.22
N ILE A 145 -0.11 14.26 -3.59
CA ILE A 145 -1.28 13.43 -3.89
C ILE A 145 -1.76 13.66 -5.32
N ASP A 146 -1.89 14.91 -5.75
CA ASP A 146 -2.41 15.26 -7.06
C ASP A 146 -1.49 14.76 -8.18
N ILE A 147 -0.17 14.93 -8.04
CA ILE A 147 0.77 14.44 -9.04
C ILE A 147 0.78 12.91 -9.10
N LEU A 148 0.64 12.21 -7.97
CA LEU A 148 0.50 10.76 -7.95
C LEU A 148 -0.77 10.27 -8.65
N LEU A 149 -1.91 10.91 -8.38
CA LEU A 149 -3.17 10.61 -9.06
C LEU A 149 -3.10 10.89 -10.56
N ASN A 150 -2.39 11.95 -10.96
CA ASN A 150 -2.16 12.25 -12.37
C ASN A 150 -1.24 11.24 -13.06
N LEU A 151 -0.16 10.81 -12.40
CA LEU A 151 0.69 9.73 -12.90
C LEU A 151 -0.10 8.43 -13.04
N PHE A 152 -0.95 8.12 -12.05
CA PHE A 152 -1.82 6.96 -12.07
C PHE A 152 -2.77 6.97 -13.28
N ARG A 153 -3.47 8.10 -13.51
CA ARG A 153 -4.36 8.27 -14.67
C ARG A 153 -3.60 8.21 -16.00
N THR A 154 -2.47 8.90 -16.09
CA THR A 154 -1.67 8.93 -17.32
C THR A 154 -1.19 7.53 -17.69
N TRP A 155 -0.70 6.79 -16.71
CA TRP A 155 -0.29 5.41 -16.87
C TRP A 155 -1.46 4.53 -17.32
N ALA A 156 -2.64 4.72 -16.73
CA ALA A 156 -3.85 4.00 -17.11
C ALA A 156 -4.27 4.19 -18.57
N TYR A 157 -4.25 5.43 -19.07
CA TYR A 157 -4.60 5.74 -20.45
C TYR A 157 -3.59 5.16 -21.46
N THR A 158 -2.31 5.21 -21.12
CA THR A 158 -1.22 4.81 -22.01
C THR A 158 -1.00 3.30 -22.07
N HIS A 159 -1.36 2.56 -21.02
CA HIS A 159 -1.01 1.14 -20.86
C HIS A 159 -2.23 0.21 -20.70
N THR A 160 -3.37 0.56 -21.29
CA THR A 160 -4.64 -0.22 -21.28
C THR A 160 -4.51 -1.69 -21.71
N ARG A 161 -3.35 -2.13 -22.24
CA ARG A 161 -3.08 -3.51 -22.70
C ARG A 161 -1.80 -4.15 -22.13
N CYS A 162 -1.09 -3.50 -21.21
CA CYS A 162 0.24 -3.98 -20.83
C CYS A 162 0.17 -5.21 -19.89
N ARG A 163 1.07 -6.18 -20.11
CA ARG A 163 1.14 -7.48 -19.38
C ARG A 163 2.23 -7.52 -18.30
N THR A 164 3.08 -6.49 -18.19
CA THR A 164 4.24 -6.50 -17.30
C THR A 164 3.92 -5.86 -15.95
N PRO A 165 4.18 -6.49 -14.79
CA PRO A 165 3.79 -6.01 -13.46
C PRO A 165 4.62 -4.83 -12.91
N THR A 166 4.98 -3.86 -13.76
CA THR A 166 5.39 -2.51 -13.34
C THR A 166 4.24 -1.71 -12.72
N PHE A 167 3.05 -2.31 -12.61
CA PHE A 167 1.77 -1.73 -12.22
C PHE A 167 1.70 -1.44 -10.71
N ALA A 168 2.35 -2.27 -9.87
CA ALA A 168 2.36 -2.10 -8.42
C ALA A 168 3.21 -0.89 -7.96
N LEU A 169 4.10 -0.41 -8.81
CA LEU A 169 4.97 0.76 -8.57
C LEU A 169 4.23 2.09 -8.64
N TYR A 170 3.04 2.12 -9.23
CA TYR A 170 2.24 3.33 -9.42
C TYR A 170 0.95 3.33 -8.59
N PHE A 171 0.86 2.51 -7.53
CA PHE A 171 -0.16 2.64 -6.49
C PHE A 171 0.30 3.36 -5.21
N PRO A 172 1.15 4.42 -5.24
CA PRO A 172 1.52 5.16 -4.03
C PRO A 172 0.33 5.80 -3.32
N ALA A 173 -0.82 5.91 -3.99
CA ALA A 173 -2.06 6.30 -3.36
C ALA A 173 -2.43 5.41 -2.16
N VAL A 174 -2.13 4.09 -2.19
CA VAL A 174 -2.43 3.15 -1.09
C VAL A 174 -1.92 3.66 0.26
N CYS A 175 -0.69 4.20 0.28
CA CYS A 175 -0.07 4.69 1.51
C CYS A 175 -0.59 6.06 1.93
N VAL A 176 -1.04 6.88 0.98
CA VAL A 176 -1.48 8.25 1.26
C VAL A 176 -2.95 8.33 1.67
N CYS A 177 -3.81 7.40 1.21
CA CYS A 177 -5.24 7.38 1.51
C CYS A 177 -5.58 6.90 2.95
N ALA A 178 -4.74 7.11 3.97
CA ALA A 178 -5.09 6.70 5.34
C ALA A 178 -5.83 7.80 6.15
N LEU A 179 -5.69 9.07 5.75
CA LEU A 179 -6.49 10.19 6.27
C LEU A 179 -7.74 10.40 5.41
N GLU A 180 -8.85 10.76 6.06
CA GLU A 180 -10.15 10.96 5.41
C GLU A 180 -10.09 11.96 4.25
N GLU A 181 -9.33 13.05 4.39
CA GLU A 181 -9.14 14.05 3.34
C GLU A 181 -8.40 13.49 2.13
N ASN A 182 -7.37 12.69 2.37
CA ASN A 182 -6.61 12.04 1.31
C ASN A 182 -7.44 10.95 0.61
N GLN A 183 -8.25 10.21 1.37
CA GLN A 183 -9.22 9.25 0.83
C GLN A 183 -10.18 9.92 -0.13
N ARG A 184 -10.70 11.11 0.22
CA ARG A 184 -11.59 11.87 -0.66
C ARG A 184 -10.92 12.23 -1.99
N ALA A 185 -9.65 12.67 -1.94
CA ALA A 185 -8.87 12.90 -3.15
C ALA A 185 -8.71 11.59 -3.96
N CYS A 186 -8.48 10.45 -3.31
CA CYS A 186 -8.36 9.14 -3.95
C CYS A 186 -9.66 8.64 -4.63
N MET A 187 -10.84 9.08 -4.20
CA MET A 187 -12.12 8.63 -4.78
C MET A 187 -12.22 8.86 -6.30
N CYS A 188 -11.58 9.92 -6.80
CA CYS A 188 -11.61 10.27 -8.22
C CYS A 188 -11.07 9.18 -9.17
N VAL A 189 -10.32 8.19 -8.66
CA VAL A 189 -9.80 7.08 -9.48
C VAL A 189 -10.64 5.80 -9.37
N PHE A 190 -11.68 5.75 -8.53
CA PHE A 190 -12.55 4.58 -8.39
C PHE A 190 -13.14 4.05 -9.71
N PRO A 191 -13.62 4.90 -10.65
CA PRO A 191 -14.13 4.40 -11.93
C PRO A 191 -13.09 3.56 -12.70
N LEU A 192 -11.83 4.01 -12.67
CA LEU A 192 -10.72 3.34 -13.34
C LEU A 192 -10.31 2.06 -12.60
N VAL A 193 -10.18 2.13 -11.28
CA VAL A 193 -9.82 0.99 -10.43
C VAL A 193 -10.85 -0.14 -10.58
N ARG A 194 -12.14 0.20 -10.66
CA ARG A 194 -13.21 -0.78 -10.93
C ARG A 194 -13.00 -1.52 -12.26
N VAL A 195 -12.63 -0.82 -13.33
CA VAL A 195 -12.37 -1.45 -14.64
C VAL A 195 -11.23 -2.47 -14.56
N TRP A 196 -10.20 -2.21 -13.75
CA TRP A 196 -9.11 -3.16 -13.55
C TRP A 196 -9.45 -4.30 -12.61
N LEU A 197 -10.32 -4.05 -11.62
CA LEU A 197 -10.79 -5.10 -10.71
C LEU A 197 -11.46 -6.25 -11.47
N VAL A 198 -12.19 -5.95 -12.55
CA VAL A 198 -12.77 -6.97 -13.45
C VAL A 198 -11.71 -7.89 -14.09
N GLN A 199 -10.47 -7.42 -14.20
CA GLN A 199 -9.36 -8.19 -14.79
C GLN A 199 -8.68 -9.12 -13.79
N VAL A 200 -8.99 -9.00 -12.50
CA VAL A 200 -8.43 -9.87 -11.44
C VAL A 200 -8.99 -11.27 -11.63
N SER A 201 -8.09 -12.22 -11.85
CA SER A 201 -8.38 -13.65 -12.02
C SER A 201 -7.16 -14.48 -11.63
N VAL A 202 -7.29 -15.81 -11.57
CA VAL A 202 -6.15 -16.71 -11.35
C VAL A 202 -5.01 -16.44 -12.33
N SER A 203 -5.34 -16.17 -13.60
CA SER A 203 -4.36 -15.87 -14.65
C SER A 203 -3.66 -14.50 -14.51
N ARG A 204 -4.21 -13.60 -13.68
CA ARG A 204 -3.73 -12.23 -13.46
C ARG A 204 -3.72 -11.87 -11.97
N GLN A 205 -3.26 -12.81 -11.14
CA GLN A 205 -3.28 -12.67 -9.68
C GLN A 205 -2.42 -11.50 -9.16
N GLU A 206 -1.42 -11.08 -9.93
CA GLU A 206 -0.53 -9.96 -9.62
C GLU A 206 -1.27 -8.62 -9.51
N LEU A 207 -2.45 -8.51 -10.11
CA LEU A 207 -3.30 -7.31 -10.02
C LEU A 207 -4.04 -7.21 -8.69
N ALA A 208 -4.31 -8.33 -8.04
CA ALA A 208 -5.23 -8.38 -6.91
C ALA A 208 -4.74 -7.52 -5.75
N GLN A 209 -3.50 -7.74 -5.30
CA GLN A 209 -2.92 -7.04 -4.16
C GLN A 209 -2.97 -5.50 -4.32
N PRO A 210 -2.39 -4.88 -5.36
CA PRO A 210 -2.37 -3.42 -5.47
C PRO A 210 -3.77 -2.81 -5.59
N ILE A 211 -4.67 -3.42 -6.36
CA ILE A 211 -6.05 -2.94 -6.54
C ILE A 211 -6.84 -3.03 -5.23
N CYS A 212 -6.80 -4.20 -4.60
CA CYS A 212 -7.55 -4.48 -3.37
C CYS A 212 -7.04 -3.65 -2.20
N SER A 213 -5.72 -3.51 -2.05
CA SER A 213 -5.13 -2.65 -1.03
C SER A 213 -5.53 -1.18 -1.22
N PHE A 214 -5.55 -0.69 -2.46
CA PHE A 214 -5.98 0.68 -2.73
C PHE A 214 -7.44 0.90 -2.37
N ILE A 215 -8.34 0.03 -2.82
CA ILE A 215 -9.76 0.11 -2.48
C ILE A 215 -9.93 0.09 -0.96
N GLY A 216 -9.33 -0.91 -0.30
CA GLY A 216 -9.43 -1.08 1.15
C GLY A 216 -8.97 0.16 1.93
N MET A 217 -7.83 0.75 1.56
CA MET A 217 -7.33 1.96 2.20
C MET A 217 -8.18 3.19 1.89
N ALA A 218 -8.63 3.35 0.64
CA ALA A 218 -9.41 4.51 0.22
C ALA A 218 -10.82 4.56 0.83
N VAL A 219 -11.37 3.39 1.22
CA VAL A 219 -12.70 3.29 1.84
C VAL A 219 -12.67 3.09 3.36
N ALA A 220 -11.50 2.77 3.94
CA ALA A 220 -11.37 2.46 5.36
C ALA A 220 -11.89 3.60 6.23
N ASN A 221 -12.88 3.31 7.08
CA ASN A 221 -13.52 4.27 7.98
C ASN A 221 -14.05 5.53 7.26
N ASN A 222 -14.42 5.43 5.99
CA ASN A 222 -14.88 6.55 5.17
C ASN A 222 -16.17 6.20 4.43
N MET A 223 -17.28 6.52 5.07
CA MET A 223 -18.62 6.23 4.58
C MET A 223 -18.87 6.82 3.18
N CYS A 224 -18.42 8.05 2.92
CA CYS A 224 -18.57 8.72 1.63
C CYS A 224 -17.83 7.95 0.51
N ALA A 225 -16.61 7.49 0.78
CA ALA A 225 -15.85 6.68 -0.16
C ALA A 225 -16.48 5.29 -0.39
N GLN A 226 -16.97 4.64 0.67
CA GLN A 226 -17.68 3.36 0.57
C GLN A 226 -18.95 3.49 -0.30
N GLU A 227 -19.80 4.47 -0.02
CA GLU A 227 -21.03 4.74 -0.77
C GLU A 227 -20.75 5.08 -2.23
N TYR A 228 -19.75 5.93 -2.48
CA TYR A 228 -19.38 6.28 -3.83
C TYR A 228 -18.86 5.07 -4.62
N PHE A 229 -17.98 4.26 -4.02
CA PHE A 229 -17.50 3.02 -4.65
C PHE A 229 -18.66 2.04 -4.93
N ALA A 230 -19.62 1.92 -4.01
CA ALA A 230 -20.82 1.12 -4.20
C ALA A 230 -21.69 1.65 -5.34
N SER A 231 -21.90 2.97 -5.43
CA SER A 231 -22.70 3.62 -6.49
C SER A 231 -22.14 3.39 -7.90
N LEU A 232 -20.81 3.22 -8.01
CA LEU A 232 -20.13 2.88 -9.26
C LEU A 232 -20.26 1.39 -9.63
N GLY A 233 -20.95 0.58 -8.81
CA GLY A 233 -21.05 -0.87 -8.98
C GLY A 233 -19.79 -1.62 -8.54
N GLY A 234 -18.94 -1.01 -7.69
CA GLY A 234 -17.72 -1.63 -7.19
C GLY A 234 -17.96 -2.87 -6.32
N LEU A 235 -18.98 -2.82 -5.45
CA LEU A 235 -19.39 -3.98 -4.63
C LEU A 235 -19.89 -5.15 -5.49
N VAL A 236 -20.63 -4.85 -6.57
CA VAL A 236 -21.10 -5.86 -7.53
C VAL A 236 -19.91 -6.56 -8.17
N THR A 237 -18.94 -5.79 -8.67
CA THR A 237 -17.72 -6.35 -9.27
C THR A 237 -16.92 -7.21 -8.29
N LEU A 238 -16.76 -6.79 -7.03
CA LEU A 238 -16.09 -7.61 -6.02
C LEU A 238 -16.86 -8.92 -5.73
N SER A 239 -18.19 -8.83 -5.65
CA SER A 239 -19.06 -9.99 -5.42
C SER A 239 -18.98 -11.00 -6.56
N ASP A 240 -19.05 -10.54 -7.81
CA ASP A 240 -18.94 -11.39 -8.99
C ASP A 240 -17.57 -12.06 -9.07
N SER A 241 -16.50 -11.32 -8.77
CA SER A 241 -15.14 -11.89 -8.69
C SER A 241 -15.05 -12.97 -7.61
N LEU A 242 -15.61 -12.74 -6.43
CA LEU A 242 -15.65 -13.74 -5.36
C LEU A 242 -16.42 -14.99 -5.81
N ALA A 243 -17.61 -14.81 -6.39
CA ALA A 243 -18.44 -15.91 -6.87
C ALA A 243 -17.74 -16.76 -7.93
N SER A 244 -16.92 -16.14 -8.80
CA SER A 244 -16.14 -16.86 -9.81
C SER A 244 -14.96 -17.67 -9.22
N LEU A 245 -14.39 -17.22 -8.10
CA LEU A 245 -13.20 -17.82 -7.49
C LEU A 245 -13.55 -18.97 -6.54
N VAL A 246 -14.59 -18.80 -5.71
CA VAL A 246 -14.97 -19.75 -4.64
C VAL A 246 -15.08 -21.22 -5.08
N PRO A 247 -15.68 -21.55 -6.24
CA PRO A 247 -15.78 -22.93 -6.70
C PRO A 247 -14.43 -23.66 -6.84
N HIS A 248 -13.35 -22.90 -7.08
CA HIS A 248 -12.01 -23.43 -7.36
C HIS A 248 -11.12 -23.48 -6.11
N CYS A 249 -11.53 -22.86 -4.99
CA CYS A 249 -10.67 -22.67 -3.82
C CYS A 249 -10.26 -23.97 -3.10
N LYS A 250 -10.99 -25.07 -3.31
CA LYS A 250 -10.62 -26.39 -2.75
C LYS A 250 -9.39 -26.98 -3.43
N ASP A 251 -9.25 -26.73 -4.73
CA ASP A 251 -8.25 -27.38 -5.59
C ASP A 251 -7.13 -26.42 -6.01
N ASP A 252 -7.35 -25.11 -5.93
CA ASP A 252 -6.40 -24.07 -6.32
C ASP A 252 -6.13 -23.08 -5.17
N ILE A 253 -4.90 -23.12 -4.66
CA ILE A 253 -4.39 -22.23 -3.60
C ILE A 253 -4.38 -20.77 -4.07
N VAL A 254 -4.12 -20.50 -5.36
CA VAL A 254 -4.13 -19.16 -5.92
C VAL A 254 -5.54 -18.61 -5.94
N ALA A 255 -6.52 -19.40 -6.41
CA ALA A 255 -7.93 -19.02 -6.36
C ALA A 255 -8.39 -18.71 -4.93
N CYS A 256 -7.98 -19.54 -3.96
CA CYS A 256 -8.26 -19.31 -2.54
C CYS A 256 -7.67 -17.99 -2.02
N LYS A 257 -6.38 -17.72 -2.30
CA LYS A 257 -5.73 -16.47 -1.89
C LYS A 257 -6.36 -15.24 -2.54
N LEU A 258 -6.81 -15.35 -3.79
CA LEU A 258 -7.55 -14.28 -4.45
C LEU A 258 -8.91 -14.07 -3.80
N ALA A 259 -9.67 -15.14 -3.53
CA ALA A 259 -10.96 -15.06 -2.88
C ALA A 259 -10.87 -14.40 -1.50
N THR A 260 -9.82 -14.71 -0.70
CA THR A 260 -9.61 -14.07 0.61
C THR A 260 -9.21 -12.61 0.48
N THR A 261 -8.42 -12.25 -0.52
CA THR A 261 -8.05 -10.85 -0.80
C THR A 261 -9.27 -10.02 -1.22
N ILE A 262 -10.13 -10.56 -2.09
CA ILE A 262 -11.39 -9.94 -2.49
C ILE A 262 -12.34 -9.83 -1.29
N THR A 263 -12.45 -10.87 -0.46
CA THR A 263 -13.28 -10.87 0.75
C THR A 263 -12.83 -9.80 1.74
N ARG A 264 -11.52 -9.64 1.96
CA ARG A 264 -10.97 -8.56 2.81
C ARG A 264 -11.34 -7.17 2.29
N THR A 265 -11.33 -7.00 0.98
CA THR A 265 -11.69 -5.73 0.32
C THR A 265 -13.18 -5.46 0.44
N LEU A 266 -14.03 -6.47 0.22
CA LEU A 266 -15.47 -6.40 0.47
C LEU A 266 -15.73 -5.98 1.91
N SER A 267 -15.08 -6.64 2.88
CA SER A 267 -15.18 -6.32 4.31
C SER A 267 -14.93 -4.83 4.58
N ALA A 268 -13.85 -4.27 4.04
CA ALA A 268 -13.53 -2.84 4.19
C ALA A 268 -14.58 -1.91 3.54
N CYS A 269 -15.16 -2.31 2.42
CA CYS A 269 -16.19 -1.52 1.72
C CYS A 269 -17.54 -1.48 2.46
N ILE A 270 -17.80 -2.45 3.33
CA ILE A 270 -19.07 -2.60 4.06
C ILE A 270 -18.95 -2.35 5.57
N ALA A 271 -17.72 -2.30 6.11
CA ALA A 271 -17.45 -2.06 7.52
C ALA A 271 -18.08 -0.75 8.00
N ASP A 272 -18.70 -0.79 9.18
CA ASP A 272 -19.30 0.35 9.89
C ASP A 272 -20.35 1.16 9.11
N ASN A 273 -20.81 0.63 7.97
CA ASN A 273 -21.77 1.28 7.09
C ASN A 273 -23.09 0.52 6.97
N GLY A 274 -23.34 -0.37 7.95
CA GLY A 274 -24.57 -1.16 8.01
C GLY A 274 -25.83 -0.30 7.91
N LYS A 275 -25.83 0.92 8.48
CA LYS A 275 -26.99 1.84 8.47
C LYS A 275 -27.23 2.60 7.16
N ALA A 276 -26.24 2.79 6.29
CA ALA A 276 -26.51 3.35 4.96
C ALA A 276 -26.96 2.25 3.99
N TYR A 277 -26.41 1.04 4.17
CA TYR A 277 -26.80 -0.13 3.39
C TYR A 277 -28.12 -0.78 3.87
N THR A 278 -28.61 -0.51 5.08
CA THR A 278 -29.96 -0.93 5.53
C THR A 278 -31.06 -0.34 4.67
N HIS A 279 -30.89 0.89 4.17
CA HIS A 279 -31.86 1.55 3.29
C HIS A 279 -31.60 1.30 1.80
N THR A 280 -30.50 0.61 1.48
CA THR A 280 -30.06 0.41 0.10
C THR A 280 -30.01 -1.09 -0.21
N PRO A 281 -30.88 -1.61 -1.10
CA PRO A 281 -31.00 -3.05 -1.37
C PRO A 281 -29.77 -3.68 -2.08
N VAL A 282 -28.66 -2.96 -2.18
CA VAL A 282 -27.42 -3.41 -2.82
C VAL A 282 -26.91 -4.68 -2.14
N LEU A 283 -26.72 -4.72 -0.82
CA LEU A 283 -26.14 -5.90 -0.15
C LEU A 283 -27.00 -7.16 -0.29
N SER A 284 -28.32 -7.04 -0.13
CA SER A 284 -29.27 -8.16 -0.31
C SER A 284 -29.19 -8.80 -1.71
N LYS A 285 -28.91 -7.99 -2.74
CA LYS A 285 -28.82 -8.43 -4.13
C LYS A 285 -27.49 -9.09 -4.48
N LEU A 286 -26.42 -8.86 -3.71
CA LEU A 286 -25.09 -9.40 -4.00
C LEU A 286 -24.96 -10.91 -3.72
N ARG A 287 -25.86 -11.50 -2.93
CA ARG A 287 -25.81 -12.92 -2.53
C ARG A 287 -24.43 -13.34 -2.00
N LEU A 288 -23.82 -12.51 -1.16
CA LEU A 288 -22.47 -12.75 -0.62
C LEU A 288 -22.43 -13.93 0.36
N VAL A 289 -23.47 -14.09 1.20
CA VAL A 289 -23.47 -15.05 2.32
C VAL A 289 -23.22 -16.50 1.86
N PRO A 290 -23.89 -17.05 0.83
CA PRO A 290 -23.59 -18.40 0.35
C PRO A 290 -22.14 -18.59 -0.07
N HIS A 291 -21.56 -17.62 -0.78
CA HIS A 291 -20.17 -17.69 -1.26
C HIS A 291 -19.17 -17.64 -0.09
N LEU A 292 -19.45 -16.83 0.95
CA LEU A 292 -18.63 -16.74 2.14
C LEU A 292 -18.68 -18.03 2.99
N LEU A 293 -19.85 -18.66 3.12
CA LEU A 293 -19.98 -19.96 3.81
C LEU A 293 -19.25 -21.09 3.06
N LEU A 294 -19.31 -21.08 1.73
CA LEU A 294 -18.56 -22.01 0.90
C LEU A 294 -17.04 -21.81 1.04
N LEU A 295 -16.59 -20.56 1.06
CA LEU A 295 -15.17 -20.22 1.29
C LEU A 295 -14.70 -20.65 2.69
N LEU A 296 -15.53 -20.46 3.72
CA LEU A 296 -15.23 -20.89 5.09
C LEU A 296 -15.12 -22.43 5.21
N SER A 297 -15.79 -23.16 4.33
CA SER A 297 -15.76 -24.62 4.26
C SER A 297 -14.50 -25.18 3.56
N VAL A 298 -13.57 -24.32 3.13
CA VAL A 298 -12.29 -24.75 2.53
C VAL A 298 -11.35 -25.22 3.64
N PRO A 299 -10.88 -26.48 3.62
CA PRO A 299 -10.20 -27.11 4.76
C PRO A 299 -8.84 -26.48 5.11
N ASN A 300 -8.17 -25.87 4.13
CA ASN A 300 -6.82 -25.31 4.30
C ASN A 300 -6.82 -23.77 4.43
N LEU A 301 -7.95 -23.16 4.76
CA LEU A 301 -8.03 -21.72 4.96
C LEU A 301 -7.26 -21.33 6.24
N SER A 302 -6.34 -20.38 6.13
CA SER A 302 -5.55 -19.94 7.28
C SER A 302 -6.46 -19.31 8.37
N PRO A 303 -6.10 -19.37 9.67
CA PRO A 303 -6.91 -18.76 10.72
C PRO A 303 -7.16 -17.25 10.50
N GLN A 304 -6.18 -16.54 9.93
CA GLN A 304 -6.32 -15.12 9.59
C GLN A 304 -7.34 -14.90 8.48
N ASP A 305 -7.36 -15.76 7.46
CA ASP A 305 -8.33 -15.66 6.38
C ASP A 305 -9.73 -16.10 6.82
N GLN A 306 -9.84 -17.12 7.67
CA GLN A 306 -11.11 -17.51 8.31
C GLN A 306 -11.72 -16.33 9.08
N LEU A 307 -10.90 -15.63 9.89
CA LEU A 307 -11.35 -14.45 10.62
C LEU A 307 -11.90 -13.38 9.67
N VAL A 308 -11.23 -13.12 8.55
CA VAL A 308 -11.71 -12.17 7.54
C VAL A 308 -13.07 -12.58 6.95
N VAL A 309 -13.27 -13.86 6.64
CA VAL A 309 -14.55 -14.37 6.15
C VAL A 309 -15.65 -14.20 7.19
N VAL A 310 -15.37 -14.55 8.45
CA VAL A 310 -16.32 -14.42 9.56
C VAL A 310 -16.68 -12.96 9.85
N MET A 311 -15.70 -12.05 9.86
CA MET A 311 -15.96 -10.61 10.02
C MET A 311 -16.83 -10.07 8.89
N THR A 312 -16.57 -10.49 7.65
CA THR A 312 -17.36 -10.07 6.48
C THR A 312 -18.80 -10.58 6.58
N LEU A 313 -19.00 -11.83 7.03
CA LEU A 313 -20.32 -12.36 7.34
C LEU A 313 -21.02 -11.51 8.42
N GLY A 314 -20.32 -11.16 9.48
CA GLY A 314 -20.82 -10.28 10.54
C GLY A 314 -21.26 -8.90 10.04
N HIS A 315 -20.51 -8.30 9.11
CA HIS A 315 -20.92 -7.03 8.47
C HIS A 315 -22.14 -7.20 7.57
N CYS A 316 -22.28 -8.35 6.89
CA CYS A 316 -23.47 -8.63 6.08
C CYS A 316 -24.73 -8.82 6.94
N THR A 317 -24.61 -9.39 8.14
CA THR A 317 -25.74 -9.65 9.03
C THR A 317 -26.08 -8.46 9.94
N SER A 318 -25.11 -7.63 10.33
CA SER A 318 -25.35 -6.43 11.14
C SER A 318 -26.15 -5.35 10.39
N ALA A 319 -26.14 -5.38 9.06
CA ALA A 319 -27.03 -4.57 8.21
C ALA A 319 -28.49 -5.08 8.21
N CYS A 320 -28.79 -6.26 8.76
CA CYS A 320 -30.14 -6.82 8.91
C CYS A 320 -30.67 -6.56 10.33
N GLY A 321 -30.75 -5.29 10.73
CA GLY A 321 -30.98 -4.85 12.12
C GLY A 321 -32.30 -5.24 12.81
N GLU A 322 -33.11 -6.17 12.30
CA GLU A 322 -34.38 -6.56 12.95
C GLU A 322 -34.69 -8.07 13.02
N TYR A 323 -33.81 -8.98 12.59
CA TYR A 323 -34.05 -10.44 12.75
C TYR A 323 -32.76 -11.21 13.07
N VAL A 324 -32.24 -11.05 14.29
CA VAL A 324 -31.12 -11.86 14.80
C VAL A 324 -31.61 -13.13 15.53
N ASP A 325 -32.93 -13.32 15.67
CA ASP A 325 -33.50 -14.47 16.38
C ASP A 325 -33.58 -15.78 15.56
N ILE A 326 -32.96 -15.87 14.37
CA ILE A 326 -32.99 -17.10 13.55
C ILE A 326 -31.60 -17.43 12.97
N CYS A 327 -30.56 -17.49 13.80
CA CYS A 327 -29.22 -17.91 13.36
C CYS A 327 -28.72 -19.23 13.97
N VAL A 328 -29.59 -20.04 14.60
CA VAL A 328 -29.24 -21.41 15.04
C VAL A 328 -30.13 -22.50 14.41
N GLY A 329 -31.18 -22.13 13.68
CA GLY A 329 -31.99 -23.07 12.92
C GLY A 329 -31.70 -22.93 11.44
N ILE A 330 -31.45 -24.05 10.77
CA ILE A 330 -31.47 -24.16 9.31
C ILE A 330 -32.84 -23.66 8.83
N ASP A 331 -32.93 -22.40 8.45
CA ASP A 331 -33.88 -21.84 7.50
C ASP A 331 -33.34 -20.48 7.06
N PHE A 332 -32.52 -20.52 6.00
CA PHE A 332 -32.31 -19.36 5.14
C PHE A 332 -33.71 -18.90 4.72
N CYS A 333 -34.16 -17.77 5.28
CA CYS A 333 -35.39 -17.11 4.87
C CYS A 333 -35.39 -17.04 3.35
N GLY A 334 -36.30 -17.78 2.72
CA GLY A 334 -36.48 -17.73 1.28
C GLY A 334 -36.77 -16.30 0.86
N TYR A 335 -36.14 -15.85 -0.22
CA TYR A 335 -36.16 -14.46 -0.74
C TYR A 335 -35.29 -13.53 0.13
N CYS A 336 -34.04 -13.24 -0.25
CA CYS A 336 -33.69 -12.12 -1.14
C CYS A 336 -34.61 -10.91 -0.97
#